data_AF-A0A4R4YHF8-F1
#
_entry.id   AF-A0A4R4YHF8-F1
#
_cell.length_a   1.000
_cell.length_b   1.000
_cell.length_c   1.000
_cell.angle_alpha   90.00
_cell.angle_beta   90.00
_cell.angle_gamma   90.00
#
_symmetry.space_group_name_H-M   'P 1'
#
loop_
_entity.id
_entity.type
_entity.pdbx_description
1 polymer ?
#
loop_
_entity_poly.entity_id
_entity_poly.type
_entity_poly.pdbx_seq_one_letter_code
_entity_poly.pdbx_strand_id
1 'polypeptide(L)' 'MFVTGMVLAAESSPHLGVPWQLLEYHGETLLGSTLDTARDCGFDQLIVTLGSASAQVRDRVDLDGVRVVDSPHADTGS' A
#
# COMPACT_ATOMS: atom_id res chain seq x y z
N MET A 1 -24.88 -1.21 5.34
CA MET A 1 -23.89 -1.67 6.33
C MET A 1 -22.57 -1.09 5.88
N PHE A 2 -21.78 -0.48 6.78
CA PHE A 2 -20.52 0.14 6.42
C PHE A 2 -19.40 -0.91 6.46
N VAL A 3 -18.60 -1.01 5.39
CA VAL A 3 -17.52 -1.99 5.25
C VAL A 3 -16.21 -1.29 4.87
N THR A 4 -15.17 -1.52 5.66
CA THR A 4 -13.82 -0.99 5.44
C THR A 4 -12.91 -2.07 4.88
N GLY A 5 -12.21 -1.77 3.79
CA GLY A 5 -11.07 -2.55 3.29
C GLY A 5 -9.76 -2.00 3.84
N MET A 6 -8.80 -2.88 4.14
CA MET A 6 -7.47 -2.50 4.60
C MET A 6 -6.39 -3.27 3.84
N VAL A 7 -5.45 -2.52 3.24
CA VAL A 7 -4.26 -3.07 2.58
C VAL A 7 -3.04 -2.84 3.47
N LEU A 8 -2.38 -3.95 3.83
CA LEU A 8 -1.17 -3.93 4.64
C LEU A 8 0.05 -3.81 3.74
N ALA A 9 0.63 -2.60 3.67
CA ALA A 9 1.75 -2.29 2.78
C ALA A 9 2.88 -1.55 3.50
N ALA A 10 2.95 -1.66 4.83
CA ALA A 10 3.94 -0.93 5.61
C ALA A 10 5.30 -1.63 5.72
N GLU A 11 5.35 -2.95 5.54
CA GLU A 11 6.58 -3.69 5.78
C GLU A 11 7.66 -3.40 4.73
N SER A 12 8.89 -3.37 5.22
CA SER A 12 10.10 -3.24 4.40
C SER A 12 10.53 -4.58 3.80
N SER A 13 11.24 -4.52 2.67
CA SER A 13 11.73 -5.68 1.92
C SER A 13 13.23 -5.55 1.66
N PRO A 14 14.08 -5.70 2.69
CA PRO A 14 15.50 -5.34 2.62
C PRO A 14 16.30 -6.16 1.59
N HIS A 15 15.85 -7.37 1.28
CA HIS A 15 16.55 -8.27 0.34
C HIS A 15 16.27 -7.99 -1.14
N LEU A 16 15.33 -7.10 -1.46
CA LEU A 16 14.91 -6.84 -2.84
C LEU A 16 15.61 -5.63 -3.48
N GLY A 17 16.34 -4.83 -2.72
CA GLY A 17 17.00 -3.60 -3.20
C GLY A 17 16.04 -2.45 -3.55
N VAL A 18 14.74 -2.72 -3.61
CA VAL A 18 13.62 -1.80 -3.85
C VAL A 18 12.49 -2.17 -2.88
N PRO A 19 11.64 -1.21 -2.45
CA PRO A 19 10.43 -1.56 -1.71
C PRO A 19 9.53 -2.47 -2.55
N TRP A 20 9.06 -3.56 -1.97
CA TRP A 20 8.25 -4.56 -2.67
C TRP A 20 6.96 -3.97 -3.26
N GLN A 21 6.43 -2.92 -2.62
CA GLN A 21 5.27 -2.16 -3.05
C GLN A 21 5.44 -1.61 -4.47
N LEU A 22 6.68 -1.34 -4.87
CA LEU A 22 7.06 -0.72 -6.15
C LEU A 22 7.57 -1.71 -7.18
N LEU A 23 7.52 -3.02 -6.91
CA LEU A 23 7.85 -4.02 -7.92
C LEU A 23 6.87 -3.93 -9.08
N GLU A 24 7.37 -4.01 -10.32
CA GLU A 24 6.51 -4.06 -11.48
C GLU A 24 5.71 -5.37 -11.52
N TYR A 25 4.41 -5.25 -11.72
CA TYR A 25 3.44 -6.31 -11.83
C TYR A 25 2.42 -5.94 -12.90
N HIS A 26 2.41 -6.67 -14.01
CA HIS A 26 1.50 -6.43 -15.15
C HIS A 26 1.45 -4.97 -15.67
N GLY A 27 2.57 -4.25 -15.62
CA GLY A 27 2.66 -2.88 -16.15
C GLY A 27 2.30 -1.78 -15.15
N GLU A 28 2.01 -2.13 -13.90
CA GLU A 28 1.81 -1.23 -12.76
C GLU A 28 2.70 -1.68 -11.59
N THR A 29 2.78 -0.91 -10.53
CA THR A 29 3.37 -1.34 -9.25
C THR A 29 2.51 -2.43 -8.59
N LEU A 30 3.14 -3.35 -7.86
CA LEU A 30 2.45 -4.41 -7.12
C LEU A 30 1.42 -3.84 -6.15
N LEU A 31 1.73 -2.72 -5.47
CA LEU A 31 0.76 -2.03 -4.63
C LEU A 31 -0.34 -1.37 -5.46
N GLY A 32 -0.03 -0.75 -6.60
CA GLY A 32 -1.02 -0.15 -7.50
C GLY A 32 -2.06 -1.17 -7.96
N SER A 33 -1.63 -2.33 -8.50
CA SER A 33 -2.56 -3.40 -8.89
C SER A 33 -3.39 -3.95 -7.72
N THR A 34 -2.81 -3.97 -6.52
CA THR A 34 -3.52 -4.39 -5.30
C THR A 34 -4.61 -3.38 -4.93
N LEU A 35 -4.32 -2.07 -5.04
CA LEU A 35 -5.28 -1.01 -4.76
C LEU A 35 -6.41 -0.97 -5.79
N ASP A 36 -6.12 -1.23 -7.07
CA ASP A 36 -7.15 -1.33 -8.11
C ASP A 36 -8.13 -2.46 -7.81
N THR A 37 -7.60 -3.63 -7.46
CA THR A 37 -8.42 -4.77 -7.03
C THR A 37 -9.26 -4.42 -5.78
N ALA A 38 -8.68 -3.70 -4.82
CA ALA A 38 -9.37 -3.30 -3.60
C ALA A 38 -10.46 -2.24 -3.86
N ARG A 39 -10.26 -1.34 -4.84
CA ARG A 39 -11.28 -0.37 -5.28
C ARG A 39 -12.47 -1.07 -5.91
N ASP A 40 -12.23 -2.10 -6.72
CA ASP A 40 -13.28 -2.91 -7.37
C ASP A 40 -14.14 -3.70 -6.38
N CYS A 41 -13.66 -3.92 -5.15
CA CYS A 41 -14.43 -4.58 -4.09
C CYS A 41 -15.60 -3.75 -3.54
N GLY A 42 -15.66 -2.45 -3.84
CA GLY A 42 -16.79 -1.60 -3.44
C GLY A 42 -16.88 -1.30 -1.93
N PHE A 43 -15.74 -1.21 -1.24
CA PHE A 43 -15.70 -0.81 0.17
C PHE A 43 -16.17 0.64 0.35
N ASP A 44 -16.90 0.94 1.43
CA ASP A 44 -17.28 2.30 1.79
C ASP A 44 -16.06 3.15 2.20
N GLN A 45 -14.99 2.48 2.64
CA GLN A 45 -13.72 3.09 2.97
C GLN A 45 -12.57 2.12 2.65
N LEU A 46 -11.53 2.64 2.00
CA LEU A 46 -10.29 1.90 1.77
C LEU A 46 -9.14 2.57 2.53
N ILE A 47 -8.40 1.77 3.29
CA ILE A 47 -7.23 2.19 4.07
C ILE A 47 -6.00 1.46 3.57
N VAL A 48 -4.87 2.15 3.44
CA VAL A 48 -3.56 1.54 3.19
C VAL A 48 -2.57 1.95 4.27
N THR A 49 -1.77 1.01 4.73
CA THR A 49 -0.66 1.30 5.65
C THR A 49 0.63 1.45 4.86
N LEU A 50 1.40 2.51 5.11
CA LEU A 50 2.72 2.73 4.51
C LEU A 50 3.77 2.88 5.60
N GLY A 51 4.95 2.30 5.39
CA GLY A 51 6.03 2.32 6.38
C GLY A 51 7.21 3.17 5.92
N SER A 52 8.43 2.67 6.13
CA SER A 52 9.67 3.36 5.81
C SER A 52 9.79 3.80 4.34
N ALA A 53 9.11 3.12 3.41
CA ALA A 53 9.07 3.47 1.99
C ALA A 53 7.95 4.45 1.59
N SER A 54 7.20 5.03 2.54
CA SER A 54 6.00 5.87 2.28
C SER A 54 6.22 6.97 1.25
N ALA A 55 7.36 7.69 1.31
CA ALA A 55 7.68 8.74 0.36
C ALA A 55 7.83 8.24 -1.08
N GLN A 56 8.49 7.09 -1.27
CA GLN A 56 8.71 6.50 -2.60
C GLN A 56 7.40 5.93 -3.17
N VAL A 57 6.54 5.40 -2.29
CA VAL A 57 5.22 4.91 -2.68
C VAL A 57 4.31 6.06 -3.14
N ARG A 58 4.25 7.16 -2.39
CA ARG A 58 3.42 8.33 -2.74
C ARG A 58 3.79 8.98 -4.08
N ASP A 59 5.03 8.82 -4.52
CA ASP A 59 5.52 9.38 -5.79
C ASP A 59 5.11 8.53 -7.00
N ARG A 60 4.85 7.22 -6.80
CA ARG A 60 4.71 6.25 -7.90
C ARG A 60 3.39 5.50 -7.93
N VAL A 61 2.63 5.54 -6.83
CA VAL A 61 1.38 4.81 -6.68
C VAL A 61 0.24 5.81 -6.58
N ASP A 62 -0.81 5.60 -7.35
CA ASP A 62 -2.04 6.36 -7.21
C ASP A 62 -2.75 5.97 -5.90
N LEU A 63 -2.79 6.92 -4.96
CA LEU A 63 -3.43 6.78 -3.65
C LEU A 63 -4.75 7.55 -3.57
N ASP A 64 -5.27 8.06 -4.70
CA ASP A 64 -6.55 8.76 -4.70
C ASP A 64 -7.68 7.85 -4.22
N GLY A 65 -8.59 8.43 -3.45
CA GLY A 65 -9.69 7.72 -2.79
C GLY A 65 -9.27 6.77 -1.65
N VAL A 66 -7.97 6.65 -1.33
CA VAL A 66 -7.45 5.76 -0.28
C VAL A 66 -6.98 6.56 0.93
N ARG A 67 -7.42 6.16 2.13
CA ARG A 67 -6.88 6.72 3.37
C ARG A 67 -5.52 6.10 3.69
N VAL A 68 -4.48 6.90 3.59
CA VAL A 68 -3.12 6.50 3.98
C VAL A 68 -2.93 6.60 5.49
N VAL A 69 -2.36 5.57 6.09
CA VAL A 69 -1.91 5.53 7.48
C VAL A 69 -0.42 5.25 7.48
N ASP A 70 0.38 6.20 7.98
CA ASP A 70 1.82 5.98 8.16
C ASP A 70 2.05 5.12 9.42
N SER A 71 2.75 4.01 9.24
CA SER A 71 3.19 3.07 10.29
C SER A 71 4.72 3.12 10.40
N PRO A 72 5.28 4.18 11.03
CA PRO A 72 6.73 4.41 11.07
C PRO A 72 7.52 3.34 11.85
N HIS A 73 6.83 2.49 12.63
CA HIS A 73 7.43 1.38 13.39
C HIS A 73 7.07 0.00 12.84
N ALA A 74 6.60 -0.13 11.59
CA ALA A 74 6.24 -1.44 11.03
C ALA A 74 7.42 -2.44 11.04
N ASP A 75 8.66 -1.96 11.04
CA ASP A 75 9.87 -2.76 11.12
C ASP A 75 10.19 -3.25 12.57
N THR A 76 9.46 -2.74 13.56
CA THR A 76 9.58 -3.15 14.96
C THR A 76 8.52 -4.20 15.22
N GLY A 77 8.86 -5.48 15.09
CA GLY A 77 7.97 -6.57 15.50
C GLY A 77 7.68 -6.52 17.00
N SER A 78 6.74 -5.70 17.44
CA SER A 78 6.30 -5.52 18.84
C SER A 78 4.83 -5.17 18.90
#